data_AF-A0AAU4CHY6-F1
#
_entry.id   AF-A0AAU4CHY6-F1
#
_cell.length_a   1.000
_cell.length_b   1.000
_cell.length_c   1.000
_cell.angle_alpha   90.00
_cell.angle_beta   90.00
_cell.angle_gamma   90.00
#
_symmetry.space_group_name_H-M   'P 1'
#
loop_
_entity.id
_entity.type
_entity.pdbx_description
1 polymer ?
#
loop_
_entity_poly.entity_id
_entity_poly.type
_entity_poly.pdbx_seq_one_letter_code
_entity_poly.pdbx_strand_id
1 'polypeptide(L)'
;MVARRRAGEDAPPATQDDRTTTVRPGELFACDNTRPYRLIGVDHTHMTVLCVPRASLGRRINSVSRRTAIPLSARIGIGRLVGHALSSATEELADHSPAQSGTDARGRRAHRTPARRFRRHHPRAGPRRQ
;
A
#
# COMPACT_ATOMS: atom_id res chain seq x y z
N MET A 1 -1.37 0.16 -7.81
CA MET A 1 -1.44 0.43 -6.37
C MET A 1 -0.47 1.57 -6.07
N VAL A 2 -0.87 2.53 -5.24
CA VAL A 2 0.00 3.60 -4.73
C VAL A 2 -0.02 3.51 -3.22
N ALA A 3 1.15 3.54 -2.59
CA ALA A 3 1.26 3.44 -1.14
C ALA A 3 2.08 4.61 -0.59
N ARG A 4 1.58 5.22 0.49
CA ARG A 4 2.23 6.31 1.23
C ARG A 4 2.70 5.80 2.59
N ARG A 5 3.93 6.12 2.97
CA ARG A 5 4.41 5.85 4.34
C ARG A 5 4.10 7.04 5.25
N ARG A 6 3.46 6.79 6.39
CA ARG A 6 3.11 7.84 7.38
C ARG A 6 4.17 7.95 8.48
N ALA A 7 4.61 6.83 9.06
CA ALA A 7 5.56 6.80 10.18
C ALA A 7 6.21 5.41 10.33
N GLY A 8 7.23 5.34 11.19
CA GLY A 8 7.97 4.13 11.55
C GLY A 8 9.48 4.41 11.60
N GLU A 9 10.20 3.66 12.42
CA GLU A 9 11.64 3.81 12.65
C GLU A 9 12.45 3.34 11.42
N ASP A 10 12.08 2.21 10.84
CA ASP A 10 12.78 1.63 9.68
C ASP A 10 12.05 1.83 8.35
N ALA A 11 12.78 2.32 7.35
CA ALA A 11 12.24 2.51 6.00
C ALA A 11 12.29 1.16 5.23
N PRO A 12 11.16 0.46 5.03
CA PRO A 12 11.17 -0.85 4.45
C PRO A 12 11.61 -0.79 2.98
N PRO A 13 12.51 -1.67 2.51
CA PRO A 13 12.73 -1.83 1.09
C PRO A 13 11.44 -2.34 0.42
N ALA A 14 11.02 -1.62 -0.61
CA ALA A 14 10.02 -2.04 -1.56
C ALA A 14 10.75 -2.53 -2.82
N THR A 15 10.48 -3.78 -3.20
CA THR A 15 11.06 -4.40 -4.40
C THR A 15 9.94 -4.79 -5.36
N GLN A 16 10.11 -4.48 -6.63
CA GLN A 16 9.28 -5.02 -7.70
C GLN A 16 10.08 -5.10 -8.99
N ASP A 17 9.96 -6.23 -9.69
CA ASP A 17 10.89 -6.59 -10.76
C ASP A 17 12.35 -6.56 -10.19
N ASP A 18 13.31 -6.03 -10.93
CA ASP A 18 14.70 -5.85 -10.48
C ASP A 18 14.96 -4.49 -9.79
N ARG A 19 13.90 -3.78 -9.40
CA ARG A 19 14.00 -2.47 -8.74
C ARG A 19 13.75 -2.60 -7.25
N THR A 20 14.66 -2.04 -6.45
CA THR A 20 14.50 -1.91 -5.01
C THR A 20 14.61 -0.45 -4.61
N THR A 21 13.70 0.03 -3.77
CA THR A 21 13.76 1.36 -3.18
C THR A 21 13.45 1.31 -1.70
N THR A 22 14.11 2.18 -0.94
CA THR A 22 13.72 2.49 0.43
C THR A 22 12.66 3.58 0.41
N VAL A 23 11.54 3.39 1.10
CA VAL A 23 10.45 4.39 1.18
C VAL A 23 10.48 5.06 2.53
N ARG A 24 10.84 6.34 2.57
CA ARG A 24 10.93 7.12 3.81
C ARG A 24 9.55 7.61 4.27
N PRO A 25 9.38 7.97 5.56
CA PRO A 25 8.13 8.60 6.00
C PRO A 25 7.86 9.87 5.18
N GLY A 26 6.61 10.03 4.74
CA GLY A 26 6.22 11.11 3.83
C GLY A 26 6.53 10.84 2.35
N GLU A 27 7.04 9.67 1.99
CA GLU A 27 7.18 9.27 0.58
C GLU A 27 6.05 8.35 0.12
N LEU A 28 5.87 8.35 -1.20
CA LEU A 28 4.94 7.56 -1.95
C LEU A 28 5.73 6.61 -2.85
N PHE A 29 5.16 5.45 -3.18
CA PHE A 29 5.63 4.66 -4.31
C PHE A 29 4.45 3.99 -5.02
N ALA A 30 4.65 3.66 -6.29
CA ALA A 30 3.71 2.87 -7.07
C ALA A 30 4.20 1.43 -7.19
N CYS A 31 3.25 0.51 -7.23
CA CYS A 31 3.49 -0.89 -7.52
C CYS A 31 2.31 -1.48 -8.31
N ASP A 32 2.60 -2.50 -9.09
CA ASP A 32 1.65 -3.19 -9.94
C ASP A 32 1.23 -4.47 -9.22
N ASN A 33 0.01 -4.49 -8.71
CA ASN A 33 -0.51 -5.61 -7.92
C ASN A 33 -0.85 -6.86 -8.77
N THR A 34 -0.66 -6.79 -10.09
CA THR A 34 -0.76 -7.96 -10.99
C THR A 34 0.55 -8.72 -11.12
N ARG A 35 1.65 -8.16 -10.61
CA ARG A 35 2.99 -8.74 -10.65
C ARG A 35 3.52 -8.97 -9.24
N PRO A 36 4.47 -9.89 -9.03
CA PRO A 36 5.10 -10.09 -7.73
C PRO A 36 5.80 -8.82 -7.25
N TYR A 37 5.52 -8.42 -6.02
CA TYR A 37 6.22 -7.33 -5.32
C TYR A 37 6.51 -7.75 -3.88
N ARG A 38 7.53 -7.14 -3.28
CA ARG A 38 7.93 -7.39 -1.89
C ARG A 38 8.00 -6.07 -1.14
N LEU A 39 7.40 -6.02 0.05
CA LEU A 39 7.56 -4.95 1.02
C LEU A 39 8.23 -5.59 2.24
N ILE A 40 9.51 -5.28 2.45
CA ILE A 40 10.31 -5.86 3.53
C ILE A 40 10.22 -4.91 4.72
N GLY A 41 9.22 -5.08 5.57
CA GLY A 41 9.16 -4.39 6.86
C GLY A 41 9.83 -5.24 7.93
N VAL A 42 10.74 -4.63 8.70
CA VAL A 42 11.26 -5.22 9.95
C VAL A 42 10.28 -4.99 11.11
N ASP A 43 9.50 -3.90 11.07
CA ASP A 43 8.53 -3.52 12.13
C ASP A 43 7.15 -3.08 11.61
N HIS A 44 6.28 -2.66 12.54
CA HIS A 44 4.97 -2.08 12.28
C HIS A 44 5.08 -0.80 11.41
N THR A 45 5.01 -0.96 10.09
CA THR A 45 4.98 0.18 9.16
C THR A 45 3.54 0.68 8.96
N HIS A 46 3.30 1.97 9.19
CA HIS A 46 2.02 2.60 8.92
C HIS A 46 1.96 3.10 7.47
N MET A 47 1.11 2.45 6.67
CA MET A 47 0.96 2.73 5.25
C MET A 47 -0.49 3.01 4.86
N THR A 48 -0.70 4.06 4.07
CA THR A 48 -1.96 4.31 3.37
C THR A 48 -1.85 3.75 1.97
N VAL A 49 -2.77 2.89 1.56
CA VAL A 49 -2.72 2.21 0.26
C VAL A 49 -3.96 2.54 -0.57
N LEU A 50 -3.75 3.14 -1.75
CA LEU A 50 -4.77 3.33 -2.76
C LEU A 50 -4.66 2.26 -3.85
N CYS A 51 -5.70 1.45 -3.96
CA CYS A 51 -5.86 0.47 -5.02
C CYS A 51 -6.68 1.07 -6.16
N VAL A 52 -6.02 1.37 -7.28
CA VAL A 52 -6.69 1.79 -8.51
C VAL A 52 -6.94 0.56 -9.38
N PRO A 53 -8.20 0.27 -9.80
CA PRO A 53 -8.49 -0.81 -10.72
C PRO A 53 -7.76 -0.65 -12.04
N ARG A 54 -7.22 -1.74 -12.59
CA ARG A 54 -6.42 -1.69 -13.83
C ARG A 54 -7.21 -1.14 -15.02
N ALA A 55 -8.50 -1.49 -15.11
CA ALA A 55 -9.40 -0.99 -16.16
C ALA A 55 -9.53 0.55 -16.13
N SER A 56 -9.50 1.17 -14.95
CA SER A 56 -9.58 2.62 -14.78
C SER A 56 -8.33 3.37 -15.25
N LEU A 57 -7.19 2.69 -15.41
CA LEU A 57 -5.93 3.30 -15.86
C LEU A 57 -5.83 3.42 -17.38
N GLY A 58 -6.63 2.65 -18.14
CA GLY A 58 -6.68 2.69 -19.60
C GLY A 58 -5.29 2.72 -20.25
N ARG A 59 -5.08 3.68 -21.18
CA ARG A 59 -3.81 3.86 -21.90
C ARG A 59 -2.61 4.21 -21.01
N ARG A 60 -2.84 4.65 -19.77
CA ARG A 60 -1.77 5.07 -18.84
C ARG A 60 -1.12 3.88 -18.13
N ILE A 61 -1.68 2.68 -18.25
CA ILE A 61 -1.21 1.49 -17.53
C ILE A 61 0.28 1.21 -17.76
N ASN A 62 0.74 1.28 -19.00
CA ASN A 62 2.14 1.04 -19.34
C ASN A 62 3.08 2.08 -18.74
N SER A 63 2.63 3.34 -18.63
CA SER A 63 3.39 4.41 -17.98
C SER A 63 3.52 4.18 -16.48
N VAL A 64 2.44 3.77 -15.82
CA VAL A 64 2.43 3.45 -14.38
C VAL A 64 3.28 2.21 -14.11
N SER A 65 3.16 1.15 -14.91
CA SER A 65 3.91 -0.10 -14.73
C SER A 65 5.43 0.08 -14.86
N ARG A 66 5.90 1.07 -15.65
CA ARG A 66 7.33 1.43 -15.76
C ARG A 66 7.86 2.27 -14.59
N ARG A 67 6.99 2.86 -13.78
CA ARG A 67 7.36 3.74 -12.65
C ARG A 67 7.13 3.06 -11.29
N THR A 68 7.29 1.74 -11.26
CA THR A 68 7.08 0.93 -10.06
C THR A 68 8.35 0.88 -9.20
N ALA A 69 8.19 0.80 -7.89
CA ALA A 69 9.29 0.83 -6.91
C ALA A 69 10.21 2.06 -7.09
N ILE A 70 9.65 3.21 -7.49
CA ILE A 70 10.34 4.50 -7.54
C ILE A 70 9.74 5.39 -6.43
N PRO A 71 10.57 5.98 -5.56
CA PRO A 71 10.09 6.84 -4.50
C PRO A 71 9.66 8.19 -5.09
N LEU A 72 8.54 8.70 -4.60
CA LEU A 72 7.99 10.00 -4.93
C LEU A 72 7.80 10.78 -3.64
N SER A 73 8.50 11.90 -3.50
CA SER A 73 8.38 12.77 -2.33
C SER A 73 6.97 13.36 -2.25
N ALA A 74 6.28 13.18 -1.12
CA ALA A 74 4.98 13.83 -0.91
C ALA A 74 5.08 15.30 -0.46
N ARG A 75 6.27 15.91 -0.56
CA ARG A 75 6.52 17.29 -0.12
C ARG A 75 6.64 18.27 -1.29
N ILE A 76 6.90 17.77 -2.51
CA ILE A 76 7.17 18.59 -3.69
C ILE A 76 6.40 18.10 -4.92
N GLY A 77 6.16 19.02 -5.85
CA GLY A 77 5.56 18.73 -7.16
C GLY A 77 4.25 17.92 -7.08
N ILE A 78 4.08 16.99 -8.00
CA ILE A 78 2.89 16.12 -8.08
C ILE A 78 2.75 15.20 -6.86
N GLY A 79 3.85 14.83 -6.22
CA GLY A 79 3.82 14.00 -5.03
C GLY A 79 3.13 14.70 -3.86
N ARG A 80 3.26 16.03 -3.73
CA ARG A 80 2.54 16.83 -2.74
C ARG A 80 1.02 16.73 -2.93
N LEU A 81 0.55 16.86 -4.17
CA LEU A 81 -0.89 16.76 -4.48
C LEU A 81 -1.45 15.38 -4.12
N VAL A 82 -0.78 14.31 -4.58
CA VAL A 82 -1.18 12.93 -4.29
C VAL A 82 -1.12 12.64 -2.79
N GLY A 83 -0.07 13.13 -2.12
CA GLY A 83 0.10 13.00 -0.68
C GLY A 83 -1.04 13.64 0.10
N HIS A 84 -1.42 14.85 -0.27
CA HIS A 84 -2.53 15.57 0.35
C HIS A 84 -3.87 14.86 0.14
N ALA A 85 -4.19 14.47 -1.11
CA ALA A 85 -5.42 13.73 -1.41
C ALA A 85 -5.52 12.42 -0.62
N LEU A 86 -4.42 11.68 -0.47
CA LEU A 86 -4.38 10.47 0.35
C LEU A 86 -4.51 10.75 1.85
N SER A 87 -3.98 11.88 2.34
CA SER A 87 -4.17 12.32 3.72
C SER A 87 -5.65 12.56 4.02
N SER A 88 -6.28 13.43 3.23
CA SER A 88 -7.67 13.84 3.42
C SER A 88 -8.62 12.64 3.33
N ALA A 89 -8.44 11.77 2.33
CA ALA A 89 -9.25 10.56 2.21
C ALA A 89 -9.14 9.64 3.44
N THR A 90 -7.95 9.52 4.04
CA THR A 90 -7.79 8.69 5.25
C THR A 90 -8.35 9.32 6.52
N GLU A 91 -8.29 10.65 6.62
CA GLU A 91 -8.85 11.38 7.76
C GLU A 91 -10.38 11.25 7.75
N GLU A 92 -11.01 11.46 6.59
CA GLU A 92 -12.46 11.26 6.41
C GLU A 92 -12.89 9.80 6.66
N LEU A 93 -12.10 8.82 6.23
CA LEU A 93 -12.34 7.41 6.52
C LEU A 93 -12.22 7.08 8.02
N ALA A 94 -11.33 7.76 8.75
CA ALA A 94 -11.19 7.58 10.20
C ALA A 94 -12.41 8.15 10.93
N ASP A 95 -12.89 9.30 10.49
CA ASP A 95 -14.09 9.95 11.03
C ASP A 95 -15.38 9.16 10.72
N HIS A 96 -15.37 8.34 9.66
CA HIS A 96 -16.48 7.49 9.25
C HIS A 96 -16.35 6.01 9.64
N SER A 97 -15.41 5.66 10.52
CA SER A 97 -15.31 4.28 11.00
C SER A 97 -16.61 3.92 11.75
N PRO A 98 -17.46 3.01 11.22
CA PRO A 98 -18.64 2.59 11.96
C PRO A 98 -18.12 1.89 13.21
N ALA A 99 -18.46 2.44 14.38
CA ALA A 99 -18.33 1.73 15.65
C ALA A 99 -18.82 0.31 15.41
N GLN A 100 -17.97 -0.68 15.71
CA GLN A 100 -18.25 -2.10 15.50
C GLN A 100 -19.56 -2.45 16.19
N SER A 101 -20.67 -2.39 15.46
CA SER A 101 -21.97 -2.81 15.94
C SER A 101 -21.96 -4.33 15.85
N GLY A 102 -21.51 -4.95 16.93
CA GLY A 102 -21.80 -6.36 17.17
C GLY A 102 -23.31 -6.53 17.26
N THR A 103 -23.86 -7.36 16.39
CA THR A 103 -25.11 -8.09 16.65
C THR A 103 -25.25 -9.24 15.63
N ASP A 104 -24.88 -10.44 16.07
CA ASP A 104 -25.63 -11.66 15.74
C ASP A 104 -26.97 -11.61 16.51
N ALA A 105 -28.08 -12.25 16.18
CA ALA A 105 -28.41 -13.26 15.19
C ALA A 105 -29.81 -12.95 14.64
N ARG A 106 -30.04 -13.28 13.36
CA ARG A 106 -31.26 -13.08 12.53
C ARG A 106 -31.29 -11.77 11.74
N GLY A 107 -30.81 -11.85 10.50
CA GLY A 107 -31.42 -11.10 9.40
C GLY A 107 -30.53 -10.18 8.56
N ARG A 108 -29.72 -10.80 7.71
CA ARG A 108 -29.32 -10.34 6.36
C ARG A 108 -28.18 -9.30 6.18
N ARG A 109 -27.10 -9.86 5.59
CA ARG A 109 -26.04 -9.32 4.72
C ARG A 109 -25.29 -8.06 5.18
N ALA A 110 -24.25 -8.29 5.98
CA ALA A 110 -23.05 -7.48 5.90
C ALA A 110 -22.37 -7.72 4.54
N HIS A 111 -22.28 -6.69 3.70
CA HIS A 111 -21.36 -6.69 2.57
C HIS A 111 -19.93 -6.74 3.10
N ARG A 112 -19.43 -7.97 3.31
CA ARG A 112 -18.01 -8.24 3.53
C ARG A 112 -17.26 -7.88 2.25
N THR A 113 -16.72 -6.68 2.20
CA THR A 113 -15.54 -6.43 1.37
C THR A 113 -14.45 -7.35 1.93
N PRO A 114 -13.90 -8.30 1.17
CA PRO A 114 -12.80 -9.10 1.67
C PRO A 114 -11.64 -8.14 1.92
N ALA A 115 -11.28 -7.97 3.19
CA ALA A 115 -9.96 -7.48 3.56
C ALA A 115 -8.97 -8.46 2.90
N ARG A 116 -8.47 -8.09 1.71
CA ARG A 116 -7.45 -8.84 1.01
C ARG A 116 -6.27 -8.88 1.96
N ARG A 117 -6.09 -10.02 2.62
CA ARG A 117 -4.91 -10.34 3.41
C ARG A 117 -3.73 -10.16 2.46
N PHE A 118 -3.00 -9.06 2.59
CA PHE A 118 -1.73 -8.88 1.89
C PHE A 118 -0.87 -10.06 2.31
N ARG A 119 -0.65 -11.03 1.41
CA ARG A 119 0.22 -12.17 1.67
C ARG A 119 1.63 -11.59 1.86
N ARG A 120 2.02 -11.40 3.12
CA ARG A 120 3.42 -11.28 3.52
C ARG A 120 4.08 -12.60 3.15
N HIS A 121 4.83 -12.62 2.05
CA HIS A 121 5.72 -13.74 1.78
C HIS A 121 6.94 -13.60 2.71
N HIS A 122 6.88 -14.26 3.88
CA HIS A 122 8.06 -14.49 4.69
C HIS A 122 9.04 -15.38 3.90
N PRO A 123 10.33 -15.04 3.83
CA PRO A 123 11.32 -16.00 3.34
C PRO A 123 11.37 -17.16 4.33
N ARG A 124 11.24 -18.40 3.83
CA ARG A 124 11.70 -19.57 4.59
C ARG A 124 13.20 -19.37 4.82
N ALA A 125 13.62 -19.34 6.07
CA ALA A 125 15.01 -19.46 6.44
C ALA A 125 15.56 -20.75 5.79
N GLY A 126 16.43 -20.60 4.80
CA GLY A 126 17.20 -21.72 4.27
C GLY A 126 18.19 -22.19 5.33
N PRO A 127 18.48 -23.50 5.42
CA PRO A 127 19.36 -24.02 6.44
C PRO A 127 20.78 -23.49 6.22
N ARG A 128 21.39 -22.98 7.31
CA ARG A 128 22.82 -22.71 7.39
C ARG A 128 23.55 -24.02 7.11
N ARG A 129 24.30 -24.09 6.00
CA ARG A 129 25.33 -25.11 5.82
C ARG A 129 26.52 -24.73 6.70
N GLN A 130 26.88 -25.65 7.59
CA GLN A 130 28.16 -25.66 8.31
C GLN A 130 29.28 -26.05 7.35
#